data_AF-A0A194PD53-F1
#
_entry.id   AF-A0A194PD53-F1
#
_cell.length_a   1.000
_cell.length_b   1.000
_cell.length_c   1.000
_cell.angle_alpha   90.00
_cell.angle_beta   90.00
_cell.angle_gamma   90.00
#
_symmetry.space_group_name_H-M   'P 1'
#
loop_
_entity.id
_entity.type
_entity.pdbx_description
1 polymer ?
#
loop_
_entity_poly.entity_id
_entity_poly.type
_entity_poly.pdbx_seq_one_letter_code
_entity_poly.pdbx_strand_id
1 'polypeptide(L)'
;MVKNTAPGSLRAGTSIIEQKPFQQQHINELKELADFDGFYTIRSLVTAADTKESEYFSSVKAKAFLENGLTDVINAWVLPNGAVIAVSFQVNNSSESQFPQSLNNVYKIKSNFYLRQVEAAVTPDTASYIQKLEREREAREKGELKDNRSFLAKYWMYIVPIAIFVMISGATNPEGPQPTR
;
A
#
# COMPACT_ATOMS: atom_id res chain seq x y z
N MET A 1 -7.87 -12.44 32.49
CA MET A 1 -8.97 -11.48 32.78
C MET A 1 -9.62 -11.06 31.46
N VAL A 2 -10.91 -11.33 31.28
CA VAL A 2 -11.64 -11.04 30.03
C VAL A 2 -12.16 -9.60 30.07
N LYS A 3 -11.65 -8.75 29.19
CA LYS A 3 -12.06 -7.35 29.05
C LYS A 3 -13.17 -7.29 28.00
N ASN A 4 -14.42 -7.09 28.43
CA ASN A 4 -15.51 -6.78 27.50
C ASN A 4 -15.44 -5.30 27.18
N THR A 5 -14.97 -4.96 25.99
CA THR A 5 -15.02 -3.59 25.46
C THR A 5 -15.96 -3.63 24.27
N ALA A 6 -17.19 -3.14 24.46
CA ALA A 6 -18.16 -3.03 23.38
C ALA A 6 -17.78 -1.83 22.49
N PRO A 7 -17.52 -2.01 21.18
CA PRO A 7 -17.33 -0.88 20.29
C PRO A 7 -18.68 -0.20 20.03
N GLY A 8 -18.89 0.96 20.65
CA GLY A 8 -20.05 1.82 20.36
C GLY A 8 -19.93 2.46 18.98
N SER A 9 -21.02 2.36 18.20
CA SER A 9 -21.37 3.08 16.96
C SER A 9 -20.24 3.82 16.21
N LEU A 10 -19.76 3.21 15.12
CA LEU A 10 -18.78 3.78 14.19
C LEU A 10 -19.30 4.99 13.37
N ARG A 11 -20.54 5.45 13.59
CA ARG A 11 -21.14 6.59 12.83
C ARG A 11 -20.96 7.96 13.46
N ALA A 12 -20.52 8.04 14.71
CA ALA A 12 -20.12 9.26 15.37
C ALA A 12 -18.78 8.94 16.04
N GLY A 13 -17.70 9.67 15.75
CA GLY A 13 -16.33 9.39 16.20
C GLY A 13 -16.07 9.46 17.72
N THR A 14 -17.03 9.06 18.54
CA THR A 14 -16.98 9.06 20.01
C THR A 14 -16.83 7.62 20.51
N SER A 15 -15.63 7.24 20.94
CA SER A 15 -15.41 5.99 21.67
C SER A 15 -15.82 6.15 23.13
N ILE A 16 -16.76 5.35 23.60
CA ILE A 16 -17.10 5.28 25.03
C ILE A 16 -16.22 4.21 25.67
N ILE A 17 -15.39 4.61 26.63
CA ILE A 17 -14.48 3.70 27.35
C ILE A 17 -15.03 3.50 28.75
N GLU A 18 -15.55 2.30 29.02
CA GLU A 18 -15.87 1.85 30.36
C GLU A 18 -14.71 1.00 30.90
N GLN A 19 -14.08 1.46 31.97
CA GLN A 19 -12.91 0.80 32.56
C GLN A 19 -13.19 0.40 34.00
N LYS A 20 -13.09 -0.91 34.26
CA LYS A 20 -13.14 -1.46 35.62
C LYS A 20 -11.78 -1.24 36.30
N PRO A 21 -11.74 -0.68 37.52
CA PRO A 21 -10.49 -0.48 38.24
C PRO A 21 -9.90 -1.82 38.72
N PHE A 22 -8.61 -1.82 38.98
CA PHE A 22 -7.92 -2.97 39.56
C PHE A 22 -8.08 -3.01 41.08
N GLN A 23 -8.13 -4.23 41.60
CA GLN A 23 -8.14 -4.51 43.03
C GLN A 23 -6.73 -4.96 43.45
N GLN A 24 -6.48 -5.00 44.76
CA GLN A 24 -5.20 -5.44 45.32
C GLN A 24 -4.75 -6.81 44.78
N GLN A 25 -5.67 -7.77 44.63
CA GLN A 25 -5.35 -9.09 44.10
C GLN A 25 -4.76 -9.01 42.68
N HIS A 26 -5.39 -8.25 41.78
CA HIS A 26 -4.90 -8.08 40.42
C HIS A 26 -3.51 -7.45 40.36
N ILE A 27 -3.19 -6.55 41.30
CA ILE A 27 -1.85 -5.95 41.39
C ILE A 27 -0.83 -6.97 41.89
N ASN A 28 -1.20 -7.82 42.84
CA ASN A 28 -0.30 -8.87 43.34
C ASN A 28 0.03 -9.88 42.23
N GLU A 29 -0.97 -10.31 41.46
CA GLU A 29 -0.77 -11.17 40.28
C GLU A 29 0.11 -10.48 39.21
N LEU A 30 -0.11 -9.18 38.97
CA LEU A 30 0.72 -8.41 38.02
C LEU A 30 2.17 -8.25 38.51
N LYS A 31 2.38 -8.10 39.82
CA LYS A 31 3.72 -8.05 40.43
C LYS A 31 4.45 -9.39 40.28
N GLU A 32 3.77 -10.49 40.58
CA GLU A 32 4.33 -11.82 40.38
C GLU A 32 4.75 -12.02 38.91
N LEU A 33 3.89 -11.64 37.97
CA LEU A 33 4.24 -11.66 36.54
C LEU A 33 5.43 -10.76 36.21
N ALA A 34 5.57 -9.60 36.85
CA ALA A 34 6.70 -8.70 36.64
C ALA A 34 8.02 -9.27 37.18
N ASP A 35 7.98 -9.95 38.33
CA ASP A 35 9.15 -10.58 38.95
C ASP A 35 9.71 -11.73 38.09
N PHE A 36 8.85 -12.46 37.40
CA PHE A 36 9.22 -13.51 36.45
C PHE A 36 9.45 -13.02 35.00
N ASP A 37 9.58 -11.70 34.78
CA ASP A 37 9.73 -11.09 33.45
C ASP A 37 8.64 -11.50 32.43
N GLY A 38 7.44 -11.76 32.95
CA GLY A 38 6.26 -12.18 32.23
C GLY A 38 5.60 -11.07 31.41
N PHE A 39 4.55 -11.47 30.69
CA PHE A 39 3.79 -10.58 29.82
C PHE A 39 2.36 -10.39 30.32
N TYR A 40 1.92 -9.14 30.37
CA TYR A 40 0.51 -8.82 30.53
C TYR A 40 -0.15 -8.80 29.14
N THR A 41 -1.12 -9.70 28.95
CA THR A 41 -1.80 -9.90 27.66
C THR A 41 -3.25 -9.43 27.77
N ILE A 42 -3.66 -8.58 26.83
CA ILE A 42 -5.06 -8.21 26.66
C ILE A 42 -5.69 -9.07 25.57
N ARG A 43 -6.95 -9.44 25.80
CA ARG A 43 -7.83 -10.04 24.79
C ARG A 43 -8.89 -9.03 24.42
N SER A 44 -8.95 -8.68 23.14
CA SER A 44 -9.92 -7.75 22.57
C SER A 44 -10.90 -8.51 21.70
N LEU A 45 -12.17 -8.54 22.13
CA LEU A 45 -13.26 -9.13 21.37
C LEU A 45 -13.95 -8.02 20.56
N VAL A 46 -13.93 -8.15 19.25
CA VAL A 46 -14.53 -7.20 18.32
C VAL A 46 -15.80 -7.80 17.74
N THR A 47 -16.93 -7.18 18.04
CA THR A 47 -18.22 -7.50 17.43
C THR A 47 -18.53 -6.43 16.39
N ALA A 48 -18.48 -6.81 15.12
CA ALA A 48 -18.95 -5.98 14.01
C ALA A 48 -20.36 -6.42 13.61
N ALA A 49 -21.19 -5.49 13.13
CA ALA A 49 -22.61 -5.74 12.86
C ALA A 49 -22.87 -6.92 11.90
N ASP A 50 -21.94 -7.17 10.97
CA ASP A 50 -22.10 -8.15 9.88
C ASP A 50 -21.11 -9.33 9.95
N THR A 51 -20.19 -9.38 10.94
CA THR A 51 -19.07 -10.34 10.96
C THR A 51 -19.00 -11.15 12.26
N LYS A 52 -18.49 -12.38 12.16
CA LYS A 52 -18.15 -13.22 13.32
C LYS A 52 -17.28 -12.44 14.31
N GLU A 53 -17.51 -12.67 15.59
CA GLU A 53 -16.69 -12.14 16.68
C GLU A 53 -15.22 -12.43 16.41
N SER A 54 -14.41 -11.39 16.32
CA SER A 54 -12.98 -11.51 16.06
C SER A 54 -12.20 -11.23 17.33
N GLU A 55 -11.32 -12.14 17.70
CA GLU A 55 -10.46 -11.99 18.89
C GLU A 55 -9.05 -11.54 18.49
N TYR A 56 -8.56 -10.52 19.18
CA TYR A 56 -7.19 -10.03 19.05
C TYR A 56 -6.47 -10.16 20.37
N PHE A 57 -5.23 -10.64 20.32
CA PHE A 57 -4.35 -10.74 21.47
C PHE A 57 -3.20 -9.75 21.32
N SER A 58 -2.91 -9.00 22.38
CA SER A 58 -1.77 -8.08 22.41
C SER A 58 -1.12 -8.12 23.77
N SER A 59 0.21 -8.14 23.80
CA SER A 59 0.98 -8.39 25.01
C SER A 59 2.06 -7.35 25.19
N VAL A 60 2.30 -6.95 26.43
CA VAL A 60 3.43 -6.09 26.84
C VAL A 60 4.11 -6.69 28.06
N LYS A 61 5.33 -6.26 28.34
CA LYS A 61 6.02 -6.69 29.57
C LYS A 61 5.23 -6.23 30.80
N ALA A 62 4.95 -7.16 31.71
CA ALA A 62 4.19 -6.90 32.94
C ALA A 62 4.89 -5.83 33.80
N LYS A 63 6.22 -5.94 33.90
CA LYS A 63 7.06 -4.96 34.59
C LYS A 63 6.91 -3.54 34.03
N ALA A 64 7.00 -3.38 32.71
CA ALA A 64 6.85 -2.07 32.07
C ALA A 64 5.46 -1.46 32.34
N PHE A 65 4.40 -2.28 32.29
CA PHE A 65 3.05 -1.81 32.58
C PHE A 65 2.86 -1.37 34.03
N LEU A 66 3.46 -2.11 34.98
CA LEU A 66 3.44 -1.78 36.40
C LEU A 66 4.26 -0.52 36.71
N GLU A 67 5.46 -0.39 36.14
CA GLU A 67 6.37 0.75 36.34
C GLU A 67 5.87 2.03 35.65
N ASN A 68 4.92 1.95 34.72
CA ASN A 68 4.27 3.11 34.09
C ASN A 68 2.91 3.46 34.73
N GLY A 69 2.67 3.01 35.96
CA GLY A 69 1.53 3.44 36.77
C GLY A 69 0.20 2.97 36.23
N LEU A 70 0.16 1.80 35.57
CA LEU A 70 -1.02 1.26 34.88
C LEU A 70 -1.55 2.21 33.79
N THR A 71 -0.63 2.91 33.12
CA THR A 71 -0.96 3.77 31.99
C THR A 71 -0.67 3.05 30.68
N ASP A 72 -1.68 2.94 29.84
CA ASP A 72 -1.63 2.23 28.56
C ASP A 72 -2.19 3.04 27.39
N VAL A 73 -1.76 2.63 26.20
CA VAL A 73 -2.26 3.11 24.92
C VAL A 73 -2.67 1.91 24.09
N ILE A 74 -3.93 1.87 23.69
CA ILE A 74 -4.49 0.84 22.81
C ILE A 74 -4.81 1.49 21.47
N ASN A 75 -4.24 0.97 20.38
CA ASN A 75 -4.61 1.41 19.03
C ASN A 75 -5.37 0.29 18.32
N ALA A 76 -6.49 0.62 17.70
CA ALA A 76 -7.23 -0.28 16.82
C ALA A 76 -7.18 0.26 15.38
N TRP A 77 -6.76 -0.58 14.44
CA TRP A 77 -6.75 -0.24 13.02
C TRP A 77 -8.00 -0.78 12.34
N VAL A 78 -8.68 0.11 11.63
CA VAL A 78 -9.96 -0.16 10.99
C VAL A 78 -9.88 0.17 9.51
N LEU A 79 -10.35 -0.74 8.68
CA LEU A 79 -10.49 -0.53 7.25
C LEU A 79 -11.64 0.44 6.94
N PRO A 80 -11.67 1.05 5.74
CA PRO A 80 -12.77 1.92 5.32
C PRO A 80 -14.17 1.26 5.36
N ASN A 81 -14.24 -0.07 5.31
CA ASN A 81 -15.48 -0.84 5.43
C ASN A 81 -15.93 -1.06 6.90
N GLY A 82 -15.21 -0.52 7.88
CA GLY A 82 -15.52 -0.67 9.31
C GLY A 82 -14.95 -1.94 9.96
N ALA A 83 -14.26 -2.81 9.22
CA ALA A 83 -13.64 -4.01 9.77
C ALA A 83 -12.36 -3.65 10.56
N VAL A 84 -12.28 -4.07 11.81
CA VAL A 84 -11.04 -4.00 12.60
C VAL A 84 -10.09 -5.08 12.10
N ILE A 85 -8.84 -4.71 11.78
CA ILE A 85 -7.82 -5.63 11.27
C ILE A 85 -6.69 -5.90 12.26
N ALA A 86 -6.48 -4.99 13.22
CA ALA A 86 -5.43 -5.13 14.21
C ALA A 86 -5.79 -4.34 15.46
N VAL A 87 -5.35 -4.85 16.60
CA VAL A 87 -5.32 -4.14 17.88
C VAL A 87 -3.89 -4.22 18.39
N SER A 88 -3.36 -3.10 18.88
CA SER A 88 -2.07 -3.05 19.57
C SER A 88 -2.27 -2.54 20.97
N PHE A 89 -1.42 -3.06 21.85
CA PHE A 89 -1.34 -2.65 23.23
C PHE A 89 0.08 -2.18 23.50
N GLN A 90 0.19 -0.96 24.00
CA GLN A 90 1.46 -0.29 24.20
C GLN A 90 1.46 0.38 25.56
N VAL A 91 2.65 0.45 26.16
CA VAL A 91 2.90 1.15 27.40
C VAL A 91 3.89 2.26 27.07
N ASN A 92 3.65 3.47 27.57
CA ASN A 92 4.61 4.55 27.40
C ASN A 92 5.86 4.23 28.23
N ASN A 93 7.02 4.27 27.59
CA ASN A 93 8.28 4.15 28.30
C ASN A 93 8.63 5.53 28.87
N SER A 94 8.11 5.85 30.06
CA SER A 94 8.55 7.03 30.79
C SER A 94 9.94 6.76 31.38
N SER A 95 10.84 7.75 31.27
CA SER A 95 12.17 7.69 31.90
C SER A 95 12.12 7.62 33.42
N GLU A 96 10.97 7.97 34.01
CA GLU A 96 10.71 7.91 35.43
C GLU A 96 9.71 6.77 35.72
N SER A 97 10.09 5.84 36.59
CA SER A 97 9.22 4.76 37.05
C SER A 97 8.14 5.35 37.97
N GLN A 98 6.89 5.30 37.53
CA GLN A 98 5.71 5.70 38.30
C GLN A 98 4.97 4.44 38.76
N PHE A 99 5.11 4.08 40.03
CA PHE A 99 4.32 2.96 40.57
C PHE A 99 2.86 3.36 40.76
N PRO A 100 1.91 2.41 40.59
CA PRO A 100 0.50 2.73 40.70
C PRO A 100 0.12 3.07 42.13
N GLN A 101 -0.55 4.21 42.30
CA GLN A 101 -1.07 4.65 43.58
C GLN A 101 -2.46 4.06 43.82
N SER A 102 -2.71 3.57 45.04
CA SER A 102 -4.02 3.06 45.47
C SER A 102 -4.77 4.07 46.32
N LEU A 103 -6.08 4.16 46.11
CA LEU A 103 -7.01 4.77 47.05
C LEU A 103 -7.97 3.67 47.53
N ASN A 104 -8.01 3.39 48.83
CA ASN A 104 -8.84 2.31 49.41
C ASN A 104 -8.67 0.94 48.72
N ASN A 105 -7.42 0.53 48.44
CA ASN A 105 -7.09 -0.71 47.73
C ASN A 105 -7.65 -0.82 46.30
N VAL A 106 -8.09 0.31 45.73
CA VAL A 106 -8.54 0.43 44.34
C VAL A 106 -7.46 1.16 43.55
N TYR A 107 -7.08 0.57 42.43
CA TYR A 107 -6.07 1.06 41.52
C TYR A 107 -6.73 1.52 40.21
N LYS A 108 -6.61 2.81 39.92
CA LYS A 108 -7.13 3.39 38.69
C LYS A 108 -6.15 3.16 37.55
N ILE A 109 -6.66 2.58 36.46
CA ILE A 109 -5.91 2.37 35.23
C ILE A 109 -6.16 3.57 34.32
N LYS A 110 -5.15 4.02 33.58
CA LYS A 110 -5.23 5.15 32.65
C LYS A 110 -5.05 4.66 31.22
N SER A 111 -6.15 4.26 30.58
CA SER A 111 -6.13 3.72 29.22
C SER A 111 -6.56 4.76 28.20
N ASN A 112 -5.69 5.04 27.23
CA ASN A 112 -5.99 5.85 26.06
C ASN A 112 -6.30 4.93 24.88
N PHE A 113 -7.46 5.10 24.27
CA PHE A 113 -7.87 4.32 23.11
C PHE A 113 -7.89 5.21 21.85
N TYR A 114 -7.19 4.76 20.81
CA TYR A 114 -7.15 5.44 19.53
C TYR A 114 -7.66 4.54 18.42
N LEU A 115 -8.66 5.03 17.70
CA LEU A 115 -9.15 4.42 16.48
C LEU A 115 -8.38 5.01 15.29
N ARG A 116 -7.67 4.17 14.55
CA ARG A 116 -6.91 4.58 13.36
C ARG A 116 -7.55 3.99 12.11
N GLN A 117 -7.96 4.86 11.19
CA GLN A 117 -8.43 4.41 9.89
C GLN A 117 -7.23 4.14 8.98
N VAL A 118 -7.25 2.98 8.31
CA VAL A 118 -6.22 2.65 7.32
C VAL A 118 -6.50 3.45 6.06
N GLU A 119 -5.55 4.31 5.68
CA GLU A 119 -5.61 5.07 4.44
C GLU A 119 -5.24 4.19 3.25
N ALA A 120 -5.94 4.39 2.13
CA ALA A 120 -5.60 3.74 0.87
C ALA A 120 -4.29 4.33 0.34
N ALA A 121 -3.43 3.49 -0.25
CA ALA A 121 -2.18 3.93 -0.83
C ALA A 121 -2.41 5.00 -1.91
N VAL A 122 -1.52 6.00 -1.96
CA VAL A 122 -1.52 6.97 -3.05
C VAL A 122 -1.25 6.26 -4.37
N THR A 123 -2.13 6.45 -5.34
CA THR A 123 -1.90 5.92 -6.69
C THR A 123 -0.75 6.72 -7.32
N PRO A 124 0.25 6.07 -7.93
CA PRO A 124 1.37 6.80 -8.54
C PRO A 124 0.86 7.71 -9.66
N ASP A 125 1.43 8.92 -9.77
CA ASP A 125 1.16 9.83 -10.87
C ASP A 125 1.78 9.29 -12.17
N THR A 126 1.02 8.43 -12.85
CA THR A 126 1.40 7.88 -14.15
C THR A 126 1.10 8.84 -15.29
N ALA A 127 0.53 10.03 -15.05
CA ALA A 127 0.11 10.94 -16.11
C ALA A 127 1.31 11.39 -16.96
N SER A 128 2.43 11.73 -16.31
CA SER A 128 3.66 12.14 -17.02
C SER A 128 4.28 10.99 -17.83
N TYR A 129 4.20 9.75 -17.33
CA TYR A 129 4.70 8.57 -18.04
C TYR A 129 3.80 8.23 -19.25
N ILE A 130 2.49 8.29 -19.07
CA ILE A 130 1.51 8.10 -20.15
C ILE A 130 1.70 9.17 -21.23
N GLN A 131 1.82 10.44 -20.85
CA GLN A 131 2.06 11.52 -21.81
C GLN A 131 3.40 11.37 -22.56
N LYS A 132 4.43 10.84 -21.89
CA LYS A 132 5.71 10.52 -22.55
C LYS A 132 5.54 9.39 -23.57
N LEU A 133 4.81 8.34 -23.21
CA LEU A 133 4.49 7.23 -24.12
C LEU A 133 3.66 7.70 -25.32
N GLU A 134 2.65 8.54 -25.10
CA GLU A 134 1.83 9.12 -26.17
C GLU A 134 2.67 10.00 -27.10
N ARG A 135 3.53 10.86 -26.55
CA ARG A 135 4.44 11.70 -27.34
C ARG A 135 5.44 10.87 -28.14
N GLU A 136 5.96 9.78 -27.57
CA GLU A 136 6.86 8.86 -28.28
C GLU A 136 6.12 8.10 -29.39
N ARG A 137 4.88 7.67 -29.12
CA ARG A 137 4.01 7.03 -30.11
C ARG A 137 3.72 7.98 -31.27
N GLU A 138 3.32 9.22 -30.99
CA GLU A 138 3.10 10.24 -32.02
C GLU A 138 4.37 10.53 -32.84
N ALA A 139 5.55 10.54 -32.20
CA ALA A 139 6.82 10.74 -32.90
C ALA A 139 7.18 9.56 -33.81
N ARG A 140 6.85 8.33 -33.40
CA ARG A 140 7.02 7.13 -34.25
C ARG A 140 6.05 7.12 -35.43
N GLU A 141 4.78 7.42 -35.19
CA GLU A 141 3.76 7.49 -36.26
C GLU A 141 4.04 8.63 -37.25
N LYS A 142 4.53 9.79 -36.78
CA LYS A 142 4.97 10.90 -37.66
C LYS A 142 6.31 10.61 -38.35
N GLY A 143 7.17 9.78 -37.76
CA GLY A 143 8.48 9.39 -38.30
C GLY A 143 8.40 8.37 -39.45
N GLU A 144 7.38 7.51 -39.48
CA GLU A 144 7.13 6.53 -40.55
C GLU A 144 6.72 7.18 -41.89
N LEU A 145 6.34 8.46 -41.87
CA LEU A 145 5.95 9.21 -43.07
C LEU A 145 7.13 9.93 -43.76
N LYS A 146 8.37 9.80 -43.26
CA LYS A 146 9.46 10.70 -43.66
C LYS A 146 9.96 10.54 -45.11
N ASP A 147 9.78 9.42 -45.80
CA ASP A 147 10.02 9.41 -47.26
C ASP A 147 9.45 8.17 -47.98
N ASN A 148 8.12 8.07 -48.07
CA ASN A 148 7.47 7.09 -48.98
C ASN A 148 7.38 7.62 -50.43
N ARG A 149 8.23 8.56 -50.83
CA ARG A 149 8.39 8.89 -52.25
C ARG A 149 9.09 7.71 -52.90
N SER A 150 8.30 6.85 -53.54
CA SER A 150 8.77 5.65 -54.25
C SER A 150 10.10 5.94 -54.97
N PHE A 151 11.11 5.09 -54.78
CA PHE A 151 12.44 5.25 -55.37
C PHE A 151 12.40 5.65 -56.86
N LEU A 152 11.41 5.11 -57.60
CA LEU A 152 11.13 5.47 -58.99
C LEU A 152 10.88 6.98 -59.18
N ALA A 153 10.11 7.63 -58.31
CA ALA A 153 9.82 9.06 -58.39
C ALA A 153 11.06 9.96 -58.16
N LYS A 154 12.11 9.43 -57.52
CA LYS A 154 13.37 10.16 -57.33
C LYS A 154 14.35 9.94 -58.49
N TYR A 155 14.31 8.77 -59.10
CA TYR A 155 15.31 8.36 -60.10
C TYR A 155 14.76 8.25 -61.54
N TRP A 156 13.48 8.52 -61.81
CA TRP A 156 12.89 8.40 -63.16
C TRP A 156 13.64 9.22 -64.22
N MET A 157 14.11 10.42 -63.86
CA MET A 157 14.87 11.28 -64.76
C MET A 157 16.21 10.64 -65.20
N TYR A 158 16.78 9.75 -64.40
CA TYR A 158 18.01 9.02 -64.75
C TYR A 158 17.70 7.68 -65.45
N ILE A 159 16.60 7.04 -65.08
CA ILE A 159 16.18 5.77 -65.68
C ILE A 159 15.77 5.95 -67.15
N VAL A 160 15.03 7.03 -67.48
CA VAL A 160 14.52 7.28 -68.84
C VAL A 160 15.65 7.45 -69.87
N PRO A 161 16.67 8.31 -69.66
CA PRO A 161 17.78 8.46 -70.61
C PRO A 161 18.59 7.17 -70.82
N ILE A 162 18.84 6.41 -69.76
CA ILE A 162 19.59 5.14 -69.84
C ILE A 162 18.79 4.11 -70.65
N ALA A 163 17.48 4.00 -70.40
CA ALA A 163 16.62 3.08 -71.16
C ALA A 163 16.59 3.43 -72.66
N ILE A 164 16.51 4.72 -73.02
CA ILE A 164 16.58 5.18 -74.41
C ILE A 164 17.93 4.80 -75.03
N PHE A 165 19.04 5.02 -74.32
CA PHE A 165 20.38 4.71 -74.80
C PHE A 165 20.57 3.20 -75.05
N VAL A 166 20.06 2.36 -74.14
CA VAL A 166 20.07 0.90 -74.27
C VAL A 166 19.20 0.45 -75.44
N MET A 167 18.03 1.05 -75.64
CA MET A 167 17.11 0.69 -76.74
C MET A 167 17.72 1.03 -78.11
N ILE A 168 18.37 2.18 -78.24
CA ILE A 168 19.08 2.57 -79.47
C ILE A 168 20.26 1.63 -79.72
N SER A 169 21.03 1.30 -78.67
CA SER A 169 22.21 0.42 -78.78
C SER A 169 21.83 -1.05 -79.04
N GLY A 170 20.67 -1.51 -78.55
CA GLY A 170 20.15 -2.86 -78.80
C GLY A 170 19.48 -3.00 -80.17
N ALA A 171 18.89 -1.92 -80.69
CA ALA A 171 18.28 -1.91 -82.03
C ALA A 171 19.31 -1.82 -83.16
N THR A 172 20.57 -1.45 -82.88
CA THR A 172 21.64 -1.37 -83.88
C THR A 172 22.52 -2.61 -83.98
N ASN A 173 22.07 -3.77 -83.47
CA ASN A 173 22.76 -5.05 -83.70
C ASN A 173 22.36 -5.60 -85.10
N PRO A 174 23.21 -5.54 -86.14
CA PRO A 174 22.89 -6.03 -87.46
C PRO A 174 23.49 -7.44 -87.61
N GLU A 175 22.75 -8.48 -87.25
CA GLU A 175 23.04 -9.84 -87.72
C GLU A 175 22.05 -10.22 -88.81
N GLY A 176 22.53 -10.28 -90.04
CA GLY A 176 21.81 -10.85 -91.18
C GLY A 176 21.68 -12.37 -91.07
N PRO A 177 20.76 -12.96 -91.86
CA PRO A 177 21.24 -13.82 -92.93
C PRO A 177 20.48 -13.64 -94.25
N GLN A 178 21.24 -13.57 -95.35
CA GLN A 178 20.74 -13.66 -96.73
C GLN A 178 20.36 -15.10 -97.07
N PRO A 179 19.23 -15.37 -97.76
CA PRO A 179 19.04 -16.62 -98.48
C PRO A 179 19.40 -16.46 -99.97
N THR A 180 20.18 -17.42 -100.42
CA THR A 180 20.56 -17.72 -101.81
C THR A 180 19.35 -18.07 -102.68
N ARG A 181 19.24 -17.45 -103.86
CA ARG A 181 18.86 -18.13 -105.11
C ARG A 181 19.28 -17.35 -106.34
#